data_AF-A0AAN6YMF4-F1
#
_entry.id   AF-A0AAN6YMF4-F1
#
_cell.length_a   1.000
_cell.length_b   1.000
_cell.length_c   1.000
_cell.angle_alpha   90.00
_cell.angle_beta   90.00
_cell.angle_gamma   90.00
#
_symmetry.space_group_name_H-M   'P 1'
#
loop_
_entity.id
_entity.type
_entity.pdbx_description
1 polymer ?
#
loop_
_entity_poly.entity_id
_entity_poly.type
_entity_poly.pdbx_seq_one_letter_code
_entity_poly.pdbx_strand_id
1 'polypeptide(L)'
;MSPLLKTALLTLILSLTSASSSLLPRQSCGKGTQKICYGQPTGTPQNIEPSDLEYLAAVIRYDARKNGPQNPGWFNMPPNPNFQCEEWTIASEGTVMILVKHTSARLNTTVLAEDIAKTLDDAEGGILGCGENGGQRGVIYDKGDQRYNDERYKSWKSTPEGLVIKVVRAG
;
A
#
# COMPACT_ATOMS: atom_id res chain seq x y z
N MET A 1 -29.88 21.67 -79.35
CA MET A 1 -30.21 22.61 -78.27
C MET A 1 -30.03 21.88 -76.94
N SER A 2 -28.92 22.15 -76.24
CA SER A 2 -28.71 21.75 -74.82
C SER A 2 -29.51 22.69 -73.91
N PRO A 3 -29.86 22.37 -72.64
CA PRO A 3 -28.90 22.17 -71.53
C PRO A 3 -29.20 20.94 -70.63
N LEU A 4 -28.21 20.19 -70.16
CA LEU A 4 -27.48 20.39 -68.89
C LEU A 4 -28.39 20.52 -67.65
N LEU A 5 -28.71 19.40 -67.01
CA LEU A 5 -29.25 19.37 -65.65
C LEU A 5 -28.17 18.87 -64.68
N LYS A 6 -27.61 19.81 -63.93
CA LYS A 6 -26.71 19.60 -62.80
C LYS A 6 -27.57 19.37 -61.55
N THR A 7 -27.27 18.34 -60.76
CA THR A 7 -27.70 18.32 -59.35
C THR A 7 -26.64 17.66 -58.49
N ALA A 8 -26.36 18.37 -57.41
CA ALA A 8 -25.14 18.30 -56.61
C ALA A 8 -25.11 17.11 -55.65
N LEU A 9 -23.91 16.57 -55.49
CA LEU A 9 -23.51 15.67 -54.44
C LEU A 9 -23.43 16.46 -53.11
N LEU A 10 -24.26 16.13 -52.13
CA LEU A 10 -24.16 16.71 -50.77
C LEU A 10 -23.74 15.60 -49.80
N THR A 11 -22.44 15.45 -49.59
CA THR A 11 -21.86 14.59 -48.55
C THR A 11 -21.75 15.40 -47.25
N LEU A 12 -22.64 15.12 -46.31
CA LEU A 12 -22.61 15.66 -44.95
C LEU A 12 -21.53 14.90 -44.14
N ILE A 13 -20.35 15.51 -43.96
CA ILE A 13 -19.29 14.96 -43.12
C ILE A 13 -19.57 15.39 -41.67
N LEU A 14 -20.12 14.50 -40.85
CA LEU A 14 -20.17 14.68 -39.40
C LEU A 14 -18.77 14.43 -38.83
N SER A 15 -18.07 15.51 -38.47
CA SER A 15 -16.82 15.44 -37.71
C SER A 15 -17.14 15.08 -36.26
N LEU A 16 -17.04 13.80 -35.88
CA LEU A 16 -17.00 13.43 -34.47
C LEU A 16 -15.63 13.84 -33.90
N THR A 17 -15.57 14.98 -33.22
CA THR A 17 -14.45 15.31 -32.36
C THR A 17 -14.50 14.40 -31.13
N SER A 18 -13.76 13.30 -31.18
CA SER A 18 -13.51 12.46 -30.01
C SER A 18 -12.73 13.28 -28.98
N ALA A 19 -13.42 13.78 -27.96
CA ALA A 19 -12.76 14.30 -26.77
C ALA A 19 -12.11 13.10 -26.06
N SER A 20 -10.83 12.86 -26.34
CA SER A 20 -10.03 11.91 -25.59
C SER A 20 -9.85 12.45 -24.18
N SER A 21 -10.71 12.01 -23.25
CA SER A 21 -10.47 12.18 -21.83
C SER A 21 -9.15 11.51 -21.50
N SER A 22 -8.09 12.31 -21.39
CA SER A 22 -6.79 11.87 -20.88
C SER A 22 -6.97 11.49 -19.41
N LEU A 23 -7.35 10.23 -19.18
CA LEU A 23 -7.25 9.60 -17.88
C LEU A 23 -5.78 9.69 -17.46
N LEU A 24 -5.47 10.63 -16.57
CA LEU A 24 -4.17 10.66 -15.92
C LEU A 24 -3.92 9.25 -15.37
N PRO A 25 -2.76 8.63 -15.64
CA PRO A 25 -2.46 7.31 -15.13
C PRO A 25 -2.66 7.34 -13.61
N ARG A 26 -3.48 6.42 -13.10
CA ARG A 26 -3.67 6.25 -11.66
C ARG A 26 -2.29 5.96 -11.09
N GLN A 27 -1.67 6.95 -10.45
CA GLN A 27 -0.31 6.84 -9.94
C GLN A 27 -0.27 5.71 -8.93
N SER A 28 0.21 4.56 -9.39
CA SER A 28 0.56 3.42 -8.56
C SER A 28 1.87 3.75 -7.90
N CYS A 29 1.94 3.61 -6.58
CA CYS A 29 3.15 3.89 -5.84
C CYS A 29 4.25 2.85 -6.04
N GLY A 30 4.06 1.89 -6.94
CA GLY A 30 5.05 0.88 -7.30
C GLY A 30 5.17 -0.23 -6.26
N LYS A 31 5.47 -1.44 -6.75
CA LYS A 31 5.40 -2.76 -6.08
C LYS A 31 4.07 -3.04 -5.34
N GLY A 32 3.49 -4.21 -5.62
CA GLY A 32 2.17 -4.59 -5.11
C GLY A 32 2.20 -5.08 -3.66
N THR A 33 1.04 -5.58 -3.22
CA THR A 33 0.83 -6.15 -1.88
C THR A 33 1.36 -7.58 -1.73
N GLN A 34 1.98 -8.16 -2.77
CA GLN A 34 2.54 -9.50 -2.70
C GLN A 34 3.71 -9.57 -1.73
N LYS A 35 3.89 -10.73 -1.07
CA LYS A 35 5.12 -11.02 -0.35
C LYS A 35 6.27 -11.17 -1.34
N ILE A 36 7.32 -10.38 -1.15
CA ILE A 36 8.56 -10.44 -1.91
C ILE A 36 9.69 -10.51 -0.89
N CYS A 37 10.46 -11.60 -0.92
CA CYS A 37 11.74 -11.67 -0.23
C CYS A 37 12.80 -11.09 -1.17
N TYR A 38 13.66 -10.20 -0.66
CA TYR A 38 14.67 -9.61 -1.53
C TYR A 38 15.74 -10.64 -1.92
N GLY A 39 16.42 -10.40 -3.05
CA GLY A 39 17.42 -11.34 -3.58
C GLY A 39 16.88 -12.51 -4.40
N GLN A 40 15.57 -12.81 -4.37
CA GLN A 40 14.95 -13.87 -5.18
C GLN A 40 13.48 -13.54 -5.52
N PRO A 41 13.07 -13.35 -6.79
CA PRO A 41 13.84 -13.01 -7.98
C PRO A 41 14.08 -11.48 -8.12
N THR A 42 13.74 -10.66 -7.11
CA THR A 42 13.83 -9.20 -7.20
C THR A 42 14.36 -8.54 -5.92
N GLY A 43 14.92 -7.35 -6.06
CA GLY A 43 15.46 -6.58 -4.92
C GLY A 43 16.82 -7.09 -4.44
N THR A 44 17.48 -6.28 -3.61
CA THR A 44 18.81 -6.58 -3.06
C THR A 44 18.64 -7.18 -1.66
N PRO A 45 19.29 -8.31 -1.33
CA PRO A 45 19.35 -8.81 0.04
C PRO A 45 19.78 -7.73 1.02
N GLN A 46 19.16 -7.71 2.20
CA GLN A 46 19.36 -6.66 3.18
C GLN A 46 20.34 -7.05 4.29
N ASN A 47 20.70 -8.33 4.41
CA ASN A 47 21.58 -8.83 5.45
C ASN A 47 21.14 -8.35 6.84
N ILE A 48 19.85 -8.52 7.13
CA ILE A 48 19.29 -8.22 8.45
C ILE A 48 19.52 -9.40 9.40
N GLU A 49 19.52 -9.13 10.69
CA GLU A 49 19.46 -10.13 11.76
C GLU A 49 17.97 -10.41 12.07
N PRO A 50 17.47 -11.64 11.85
CA PRO A 50 16.05 -11.96 12.06
C PRO A 50 15.58 -11.71 13.49
N SER A 51 16.45 -11.85 14.49
CA SER A 51 16.09 -11.60 15.89
C SER A 51 15.77 -10.13 16.18
N ASP A 52 16.40 -9.17 15.47
CA ASP A 52 16.03 -7.74 15.55
C ASP A 52 14.61 -7.50 15.01
N LEU A 53 14.22 -8.23 13.95
CA LEU A 53 12.88 -8.12 13.36
C LEU A 53 11.81 -8.70 14.29
N GLU A 54 12.08 -9.83 14.93
CA GLU A 54 11.21 -10.42 15.95
C GLU A 54 11.03 -9.48 17.13
N TYR A 55 12.11 -8.86 17.60
CA TYR A 55 12.08 -7.87 18.68
C TYR A 55 11.19 -6.68 18.30
N LEU A 56 11.38 -6.09 17.12
CA LEU A 56 10.56 -4.97 16.66
C LEU A 56 9.07 -5.34 16.53
N ALA A 57 8.76 -6.54 16.02
CA ALA A 57 7.39 -7.01 15.94
C ALA A 57 6.74 -7.13 17.34
N ALA A 58 7.49 -7.64 18.33
CA ALA A 58 7.05 -7.71 19.71
C ALA A 58 6.82 -6.31 20.32
N VAL A 59 7.72 -5.36 20.09
CA VAL A 59 7.60 -3.97 20.58
C VAL A 59 6.38 -3.28 19.97
N ILE A 60 6.21 -3.35 18.64
CA ILE A 60 5.05 -2.75 17.96
C ILE A 60 3.74 -3.33 18.52
N ARG A 61 3.68 -4.65 18.72
CA ARG A 61 2.51 -5.33 19.29
C ARG A 61 2.24 -4.92 20.73
N TYR A 62 3.29 -4.79 21.55
CA TYR A 62 3.18 -4.29 22.92
C TYR A 62 2.61 -2.87 22.95
N ASP A 63 3.19 -1.96 22.15
CA ASP A 63 2.72 -0.57 22.05
C ASP A 63 1.29 -0.47 21.53
N ALA A 64 0.89 -1.35 20.62
CA ALA A 64 -0.47 -1.39 20.11
C ALA A 64 -1.51 -1.74 21.19
N ARG A 65 -1.10 -2.47 22.23
CA ARG A 65 -1.98 -2.97 23.30
C ARG A 65 -1.95 -2.12 24.56
N LYS A 66 -0.98 -1.22 24.72
CA LYS A 66 -0.72 -0.53 26.00
C LYS A 66 -1.89 0.30 26.53
N ASN A 67 -2.76 0.78 25.64
CA ASN A 67 -3.94 1.56 26.01
C ASN A 67 -5.20 0.70 26.22
N GLY A 68 -5.06 -0.62 26.22
CA GLY A 68 -6.15 -1.56 26.42
C GLY A 68 -7.05 -1.77 25.19
N PRO A 69 -8.01 -2.71 25.27
CA PRO A 69 -8.80 -3.14 24.12
C PRO A 69 -9.78 -2.09 23.59
N GLN A 70 -10.15 -1.09 24.42
CA GLN A 70 -11.08 -0.01 24.04
C GLN A 70 -10.39 1.12 23.25
N ASN A 71 -9.06 1.17 23.29
CA ASN A 71 -8.27 2.16 22.54
C ASN A 71 -7.07 1.47 21.87
N PRO A 72 -7.31 0.56 20.91
CA PRO A 72 -6.24 -0.16 20.25
C PRO A 72 -5.35 0.81 19.48
N GLY A 73 -4.07 0.45 19.36
CA GLY A 73 -3.12 1.21 18.55
C GLY A 73 -3.48 1.14 17.07
N TRP A 74 -3.91 2.28 16.52
CA TRP A 74 -4.14 2.46 15.10
C TRP A 74 -2.93 3.13 14.46
N PHE A 75 -2.50 2.61 13.32
CA PHE A 75 -1.56 3.26 12.43
C PHE A 75 -2.32 3.86 11.25
N ASN A 76 -2.16 5.16 11.01
CA ASN A 76 -2.77 5.84 9.88
C ASN A 76 -1.68 6.44 8.98
N MET A 77 -1.81 6.19 7.68
CA MET A 77 -1.11 6.93 6.63
C MET A 77 -2.19 7.66 5.81
N PRO A 78 -2.29 9.00 5.92
CA PRO A 78 -3.30 9.78 5.25
C PRO A 78 -2.93 9.96 3.76
N PRO A 79 -3.91 10.33 2.91
CA PRO A 79 -3.61 10.66 1.52
C PRO A 79 -2.58 11.78 1.42
N ASN A 80 -1.68 11.67 0.46
CA ASN A 80 -0.74 12.74 0.14
C ASN A 80 -1.32 13.60 -1.01
N PRO A 81 -1.65 14.89 -0.77
CA PRO A 81 -2.26 15.76 -1.78
C PRO A 81 -1.32 16.09 -2.94
N ASN A 82 -0.01 15.96 -2.74
CA ASN A 82 1.00 16.13 -3.79
C ASN A 82 1.20 14.86 -4.63
N PHE A 83 0.39 13.81 -4.38
CA PHE A 83 0.48 12.49 -5.01
C PHE A 83 1.86 11.83 -4.88
N GLN A 84 2.61 12.21 -3.85
CA GLN A 84 3.90 11.62 -3.55
C GLN A 84 3.73 10.29 -2.81
N CYS A 85 4.48 9.29 -3.26
CA CYS A 85 4.48 7.95 -2.69
C CYS A 85 5.52 7.83 -1.59
N GLU A 86 5.30 8.61 -0.53
CA GLU A 86 6.18 8.65 0.63
C GLU A 86 6.34 7.26 1.25
N GLU A 87 7.51 7.08 1.85
CA GLU A 87 7.88 5.89 2.60
C GLU A 87 8.33 6.39 3.96
N TRP A 88 7.68 5.91 5.03
CA TRP A 88 7.93 6.36 6.39
C TRP A 88 8.66 5.28 7.17
N THR A 89 9.67 5.66 7.94
CA THR A 89 10.25 4.78 8.96
C THR A 89 9.33 4.73 10.16
N ILE A 90 8.90 3.53 10.55
CA ILE A 90 8.02 3.34 11.72
C ILE A 90 8.74 2.74 12.92
N ALA A 91 9.82 1.99 12.68
CA ALA A 91 10.69 1.47 13.74
C ALA A 91 12.04 1.04 13.18
N SER A 92 13.05 0.99 14.04
CA SER A 92 14.38 0.45 13.75
C SER A 92 15.00 -0.11 15.02
N GLU A 93 15.73 -1.22 14.89
CA GLU A 93 16.48 -1.87 15.95
C GLU A 93 17.64 -2.62 15.32
N GLY A 94 18.83 -2.55 15.91
CA GLY A 94 20.01 -3.24 15.42
C GLY A 94 20.23 -3.05 13.93
N THR A 95 20.14 -4.15 13.18
CA THR A 95 20.32 -4.21 11.72
C THR A 95 19.05 -3.95 10.91
N VAL A 96 17.89 -3.81 11.55
CA VAL A 96 16.57 -3.75 10.89
C VAL A 96 16.00 -2.34 10.93
N MET A 97 15.47 -1.90 9.78
CA MET A 97 14.59 -0.73 9.66
C MET A 97 13.27 -1.15 8.98
N ILE A 98 12.15 -0.82 9.63
CA ILE A 98 10.81 -1.08 9.11
C ILE A 98 10.28 0.19 8.48
N LEU A 99 9.90 0.06 7.21
CA LEU A 99 9.31 1.12 6.43
C LEU A 99 7.87 0.77 6.07
N VAL A 100 7.04 1.79 5.97
CA VAL A 100 5.67 1.69 5.47
C VAL A 100 5.49 2.64 4.31
N LYS A 101 4.77 2.17 3.29
CA LYS A 101 4.55 2.92 2.06
C LYS A 101 3.13 2.71 1.56
N HIS A 102 2.55 3.73 0.96
CA HIS A 102 1.30 3.59 0.23
C HIS A 102 1.44 2.71 -1.02
N THR A 103 0.41 1.94 -1.35
CA THR A 103 0.22 1.40 -2.72
C THR A 103 -0.35 2.46 -3.67
N SER A 104 -1.06 3.45 -3.12
CA SER A 104 -1.51 4.64 -3.82
C SER A 104 -1.61 5.82 -2.86
N ALA A 105 -0.97 6.94 -3.21
CA ALA A 105 -0.95 8.18 -2.42
C ALA A 105 -2.35 8.81 -2.21
N ARG A 106 -3.39 8.28 -2.86
CA ARG A 106 -4.77 8.76 -2.75
C ARG A 106 -5.55 8.10 -1.61
N LEU A 107 -5.04 6.98 -1.09
CA LEU A 107 -5.75 6.20 -0.08
C LEU A 107 -5.52 6.79 1.30
N ASN A 108 -6.60 6.94 2.07
CA ASN A 108 -6.51 7.06 3.51
C ASN A 108 -6.46 5.64 4.06
N THR A 109 -5.29 5.18 4.50
CA THR A 109 -5.13 3.80 4.96
C THR A 109 -4.89 3.77 6.45
N THR A 110 -5.77 3.08 7.17
CA THR A 110 -5.69 2.90 8.62
C THR A 110 -5.77 1.42 8.93
N VAL A 111 -4.76 0.92 9.64
CA VAL A 111 -4.66 -0.47 10.09
C VAL A 111 -4.36 -0.52 11.58
N LEU A 112 -4.62 -1.65 12.22
CA LEU A 112 -4.13 -1.89 13.57
C LEU A 112 -2.60 -2.04 13.52
N ALA A 113 -1.91 -1.45 14.49
CA ALA A 113 -0.47 -1.68 14.62
C ALA A 113 -0.16 -3.16 14.91
N GLU A 114 -1.09 -3.91 15.50
CA GLU A 114 -0.99 -5.37 15.63
C GLU A 114 -0.95 -6.10 14.28
N ASP A 115 -1.67 -5.60 13.28
CA ASP A 115 -1.66 -6.16 11.92
C ASP A 115 -0.31 -5.88 11.25
N ILE A 116 0.32 -4.73 11.53
CA ILE A 116 1.71 -4.48 11.13
C ILE A 116 2.63 -5.49 11.80
N ALA A 117 2.53 -5.68 13.13
CA ALA A 117 3.36 -6.67 13.84
C ALA A 117 3.20 -8.08 13.24
N LYS A 118 1.95 -8.53 13.05
CA LYS A 118 1.63 -9.80 12.38
C LYS A 118 2.24 -9.86 10.97
N THR A 119 2.21 -8.77 10.23
CA THR A 119 2.81 -8.71 8.90
C THR A 119 4.32 -9.02 8.92
N LEU A 120 5.00 -8.65 10.00
CA LEU A 120 6.43 -8.90 10.20
C LEU A 120 6.70 -10.36 10.58
N ASP A 121 6.07 -10.88 11.62
CA ASP A 121 6.50 -12.11 12.32
C ASP A 121 5.56 -13.32 12.19
N ASP A 122 4.44 -13.21 11.46
CA ASP A 122 3.51 -14.34 11.27
C ASP A 122 4.21 -15.54 10.62
N ALA A 123 4.07 -16.74 11.23
CA ALA A 123 4.78 -17.92 10.78
C ALA A 123 4.33 -18.41 9.38
N GLU A 124 3.07 -18.17 9.00
CA GLU A 124 2.46 -18.67 7.77
C GLU A 124 2.58 -17.71 6.59
N GLY A 125 2.96 -16.46 6.83
CA GLY A 125 3.08 -15.47 5.76
C GLY A 125 3.94 -14.25 6.04
N GLY A 126 4.46 -14.07 7.25
CA GLY A 126 5.27 -12.94 7.72
C GLY A 126 6.51 -12.65 6.87
N ILE A 127 7.03 -11.42 6.95
CA ILE A 127 8.30 -11.04 6.30
C ILE A 127 9.48 -11.79 6.94
N LEU A 128 9.38 -12.17 8.22
CA LEU A 128 10.39 -12.96 8.94
C LEU A 128 10.78 -14.24 8.19
N GLY A 129 9.83 -14.87 7.50
CA GLY A 129 10.12 -16.04 6.65
C GLY A 129 11.00 -15.75 5.42
N CYS A 130 11.39 -14.50 5.18
CA CYS A 130 12.42 -14.14 4.19
C CYS A 130 13.85 -14.24 4.74
N GLY A 131 14.01 -14.43 6.05
CA GLY A 131 15.30 -14.48 6.73
C GLY A 131 16.10 -13.19 6.57
N GLU A 132 17.42 -13.33 6.48
CA GLU A 132 18.37 -12.22 6.38
C GLU A 132 18.18 -11.34 5.14
N ASN A 133 17.46 -11.82 4.13
CA ASN A 133 17.20 -11.06 2.92
C ASN A 133 16.36 -9.81 3.18
N GLY A 134 15.53 -9.81 4.22
CA GLY A 134 14.44 -8.86 4.35
C GLY A 134 13.44 -9.00 3.20
N GLY A 135 12.53 -8.04 3.08
CA GLY A 135 11.49 -8.13 2.08
C GLY A 135 10.41 -7.08 2.20
N GLN A 136 9.28 -7.36 1.57
CA GLN A 136 8.09 -6.52 1.63
C GLN A 136 6.81 -7.31 1.43
N ARG A 137 5.69 -6.73 1.83
CA ARG A 137 4.33 -7.23 1.56
C ARG A 137 3.25 -6.24 1.97
N GLY A 138 2.03 -6.46 1.49
CA GLY A 138 0.85 -5.82 2.06
C GLY A 138 0.60 -6.26 3.50
N VAL A 139 -0.06 -5.40 4.27
CA VAL A 139 -0.43 -5.69 5.65
C VAL A 139 -1.34 -6.93 5.71
N ILE A 140 -1.00 -7.94 6.55
CA ILE A 140 -1.96 -8.97 6.96
C ILE A 140 -2.86 -8.34 8.00
N TYR A 141 -4.14 -8.24 7.67
CA TYR A 141 -5.18 -7.91 8.63
C TYR A 141 -6.27 -8.97 8.60
N ASP A 142 -6.98 -9.14 9.71
CA ASP A 142 -8.15 -9.99 9.76
C ASP A 142 -9.39 -9.22 9.30
N LYS A 143 -9.98 -9.63 8.18
CA LYS A 143 -11.21 -9.05 7.63
C LYS A 143 -12.42 -9.27 8.56
N GLY A 144 -12.36 -10.28 9.43
CA GLY A 144 -13.38 -10.58 10.44
C GLY A 144 -13.26 -9.75 11.72
N ASP A 145 -12.17 -9.00 11.90
CA ASP A 145 -11.97 -8.19 13.10
C ASP A 145 -13.04 -7.09 13.19
N GLN A 146 -13.80 -7.12 14.27
CA GLN A 146 -14.93 -6.20 14.49
C GLN A 146 -14.50 -4.74 14.60
N ARG A 147 -13.23 -4.47 14.94
CA ARG A 147 -12.67 -3.11 15.00
C ARG A 147 -12.71 -2.41 13.64
N TYR A 148 -12.61 -3.14 12.53
CA TYR A 148 -12.78 -2.58 11.18
C TYR A 148 -14.25 -2.34 10.80
N ASN A 149 -15.18 -2.92 11.55
CA ASN A 149 -16.62 -2.83 11.30
C ASN A 149 -17.33 -1.84 12.24
N ASP A 150 -16.65 -1.29 13.23
CA ASP A 150 -17.22 -0.32 14.15
C ASP A 150 -17.51 1.03 13.49
N GLU A 151 -18.43 1.80 14.07
CA GLU A 151 -18.84 3.10 13.52
C GLU A 151 -17.70 4.13 13.53
N ARG A 152 -16.79 4.02 14.51
CA ARG A 152 -15.65 4.93 14.66
C ARG A 152 -14.69 4.79 13.48
N TYR A 153 -14.28 3.58 13.14
CA TYR A 153 -13.43 3.26 12.01
C TYR A 153 -14.09 3.67 10.69
N LYS A 154 -15.38 3.31 10.51
CA LYS A 154 -16.15 3.71 9.32
C LYS A 154 -16.22 5.22 9.14
N SER A 155 -16.33 5.99 10.24
CA SER A 155 -16.38 7.45 10.19
C SER A 155 -15.09 8.07 9.64
N TRP A 156 -13.95 7.41 9.79
CA TRP A 156 -12.65 7.88 9.27
C TRP A 156 -12.55 7.81 7.74
N LYS A 157 -13.48 7.10 7.09
CA LYS A 157 -13.46 6.86 5.63
C LYS A 157 -12.11 6.31 5.17
N SER A 158 -11.47 5.51 6.01
CA SER A 158 -10.22 4.81 5.73
C SER A 158 -10.48 3.40 5.22
N THR A 159 -9.47 2.83 4.58
CA THR A 159 -9.43 1.42 4.21
C THR A 159 -8.28 0.73 4.97
N PRO A 160 -8.37 -0.57 5.31
CA PRO A 160 -7.21 -1.33 5.81
C PRO A 160 -6.29 -1.76 4.67
N GLU A 161 -6.76 -1.69 3.43
CA GLU A 161 -5.98 -1.99 2.23
C GLU A 161 -5.24 -0.73 1.76
N GLY A 162 -3.97 -0.85 1.36
CA GLY A 162 -3.27 0.26 0.74
C GLY A 162 -1.89 0.58 1.31
N LEU A 163 -1.40 -0.22 2.26
CA LEU A 163 -0.04 -0.14 2.76
C LEU A 163 0.78 -1.36 2.35
N VAL A 164 2.06 -1.12 2.12
CA VAL A 164 3.12 -2.13 2.01
C VAL A 164 4.10 -1.89 3.15
N ILE A 165 4.39 -2.94 3.90
CA ILE A 165 5.46 -2.98 4.89
C ILE A 165 6.72 -3.49 4.21
N LYS A 166 7.85 -2.84 4.47
CA LYS A 166 9.17 -3.24 4.00
C LYS A 166 10.10 -3.39 5.19
N VAL A 167 10.94 -4.41 5.11
CA VAL A 167 12.02 -4.66 6.05
C VAL A 167 13.33 -4.54 5.29
N VAL A 168 14.13 -3.57 5.67
CA VAL A 168 15.41 -3.23 5.05
C VAL A 168 16.50 -3.14 6.11
N ARG A 169 17.75 -3.07 5.66
CA ARG A 169 18.87 -2.87 6.57
C ARG A 169 18.82 -1.46 7.17
N ALA A 170 19.01 -1.34 8.47
CA ALA A 170 19.37 -0.08 9.10
C ALA A 170 20.80 0.31 8.71
N GLY A 171 21.02 1.60 8.43
CA GLY A 171 22.29 2.15 7.94
C GLY A 171 23.43 2.04 8.94
#